data_AF-A0A5E4JG90-F1
#
_entry.id   AF-A0A5E4JG90-F1
#
_cell.length_a   1.000
_cell.length_b   1.000
_cell.length_c   1.000
_cell.angle_alpha   90.00
_cell.angle_beta   90.00
_cell.angle_gamma   90.00
#
_symmetry.space_group_name_H-M   'P 1'
#
loop_
_entity.id
_entity.type
_entity.pdbx_description
1 polymer ?
#
loop_
_entity_poly.entity_id
_entity_poly.type
_entity_poly.pdbx_seq_one_letter_code
_entity_poly.pdbx_strand_id
1 'polypeptide(L)'
;MPHRVNRIFLALLLFIPLSWYFAFTGNSMLTFITSILAIIPLARIIGHATKEIALQANPTFGGLINATFGNVIELMIAFLALSKGLIDLVEASIIGSIIGNILLLIGLSLFVGGLKHKEQKFNQNSVGVSSTMLIIAIAGLAIPTAFSLTGHATGAQIQIISEIVAVVLALTYIAGLIFSFKTHKHLFDASDDIKAAKEKPTISMQKAALILLIATIAVAFESEFLVSQVEQIALSIGITQMFIGVVIIAIVTNIAEKANSVHFAIQNKIDLSIEIGLSSAIQIALFVVPVLVLVSHFLNYQFTLIFSVFEIIAMFLAVMIVNYLSADGKCNWLEGIQLIAVYLIIITAFYFI
;
A
#
# COMPACT_ATOMS: atom_id res chain seq x y z
N MET A 1 22.13 6.48 18.00
CA MET A 1 21.58 6.51 16.62
C MET A 1 20.31 7.34 16.37
N PRO A 2 19.53 7.86 17.35
CA PRO A 2 18.28 8.60 17.04
C PRO A 2 18.50 10.00 16.44
N HIS A 3 19.62 10.67 16.73
CA HIS A 3 19.88 12.03 16.25
C HIS A 3 20.06 12.15 14.71
N ARG A 4 20.60 11.14 14.02
CA ARG A 4 20.78 11.19 12.56
C ARG A 4 19.47 11.00 11.80
N VAL A 5 18.62 10.09 12.27
CA VAL A 5 17.28 9.84 11.70
C VAL A 5 16.42 11.11 11.79
N ASN A 6 16.51 11.84 12.91
CA ASN A 6 15.79 13.10 13.06
C ASN A 6 16.28 14.19 12.10
N ARG A 7 17.58 14.28 11.82
CA ARG A 7 18.13 15.27 10.86
C ARG A 7 17.70 15.00 9.42
N ILE A 8 17.73 13.74 8.99
CA ILE A 8 17.27 13.36 7.64
C ILE A 8 15.78 13.65 7.48
N PHE A 9 14.97 13.27 8.49
CA PHE A 9 13.54 13.55 8.48
C PHE A 9 13.25 15.06 8.42
N LEU A 10 13.92 15.88 9.23
CA LEU A 10 13.77 17.34 9.20
C LEU A 10 14.22 17.94 7.87
N ALA A 11 15.30 17.43 7.27
CA ALA A 11 15.74 17.86 5.95
C ALA A 11 14.70 17.53 4.87
N LEU A 12 14.03 16.38 4.97
CA LEU A 12 12.99 16.00 4.00
C LEU A 12 11.77 16.93 4.07
N LEU A 13 11.44 17.50 5.23
CA LEU A 13 10.34 18.46 5.34
C LEU A 13 10.57 19.75 4.53
N LEU A 14 11.82 20.08 4.18
CA LEU A 14 12.12 21.21 3.31
C LEU A 14 11.61 20.99 1.87
N PHE A 15 11.36 19.75 1.47
CA PHE A 15 10.83 19.46 0.14
C PHE A 15 9.38 19.93 -0.05
N ILE A 16 8.61 20.11 1.03
CA ILE A 16 7.24 20.64 0.98
C ILE A 16 7.22 22.08 0.41
N PRO A 17 7.89 23.09 1.00
CA PRO A 17 7.92 24.42 0.41
C PRO A 17 8.67 24.48 -0.93
N LEU A 18 9.63 23.58 -1.17
CA LEU A 18 10.33 23.48 -2.45
C LEU A 18 9.43 23.01 -3.59
N SER A 19 8.57 22.00 -3.36
CA SER A 19 7.64 21.52 -4.38
C SER A 19 6.63 22.59 -4.76
N TRP A 20 6.17 23.37 -3.79
CA TRP A 20 5.27 24.49 -4.04
C TRP A 20 5.96 25.55 -4.90
N TYR A 21 7.20 25.91 -4.55
CA TYR A 21 7.99 26.85 -5.34
C TYR A 21 8.18 26.38 -6.79
N PHE A 22 8.51 25.11 -7.01
CA PHE A 22 8.69 24.57 -8.36
C PHE A 22 7.37 24.46 -9.13
N ALA A 23 6.27 24.13 -8.45
CA ALA A 23 4.93 24.09 -9.03
C ALA A 23 4.53 25.48 -9.54
N PHE A 24 4.73 26.53 -8.74
CA PHE A 24 4.39 27.91 -9.13
C PHE A 24 5.32 28.50 -10.18
N THR A 25 6.57 28.03 -10.28
CA THR A 25 7.51 28.45 -11.32
C THR A 25 7.38 27.65 -12.62
N GLY A 26 6.58 26.58 -12.62
CA GLY A 26 6.28 25.78 -13.82
C GLY A 26 7.37 24.77 -14.20
N ASN A 27 8.27 24.40 -13.28
CA ASN A 27 9.27 23.36 -13.56
C ASN A 27 8.73 21.97 -13.24
N SER A 28 8.23 21.27 -14.26
CA SER A 28 7.54 19.99 -14.12
C SER A 28 8.38 18.89 -13.47
N MET A 29 9.63 18.72 -13.90
CA MET A 29 10.54 17.69 -13.38
C MET A 29 10.89 17.92 -11.92
N LEU A 30 11.21 19.16 -11.55
CA LEU A 30 11.51 19.49 -10.17
C LEU A 30 10.27 19.42 -9.30
N THR A 31 9.11 19.85 -9.78
CA THR A 31 7.83 19.67 -9.07
C THR A 31 7.57 18.20 -8.77
N PHE A 32 7.68 17.33 -9.78
CA PHE A 32 7.48 15.89 -9.62
C PHE A 32 8.42 15.26 -8.58
N ILE A 33 9.74 15.52 -8.69
CA ILE A 33 10.73 14.95 -7.77
C ILE A 33 10.54 15.49 -6.35
N THR A 34 10.35 16.80 -6.20
CA THR A 34 10.24 17.40 -4.87
C THR A 34 8.93 17.03 -4.18
N SER A 35 7.81 16.89 -4.90
CA SER A 35 6.57 16.36 -4.33
C SER A 35 6.70 14.92 -3.86
N ILE A 36 7.38 14.04 -4.63
CA ILE A 36 7.71 12.68 -4.17
C ILE A 36 8.48 12.73 -2.85
N LEU A 37 9.53 13.55 -2.78
CA LEU A 37 10.38 13.64 -1.60
C LEU A 37 9.64 14.28 -0.40
N ALA A 38 8.68 15.17 -0.65
CA ALA A 38 7.82 15.78 0.35
C ALA A 38 6.81 14.79 0.95
N ILE A 39 6.32 13.83 0.16
CA ILE A 39 5.37 12.79 0.62
C ILE A 39 6.01 11.84 1.63
N ILE A 40 7.31 11.52 1.49
CA ILE A 40 8.03 10.59 2.38
C ILE A 40 7.92 10.97 3.88
N PRO A 41 8.29 12.19 4.32
CA PRO A 41 8.14 12.58 5.72
C PRO A 41 6.67 12.73 6.14
N LEU A 42 5.77 13.14 5.23
CA LEU A 42 4.34 13.22 5.51
C LEU A 42 3.73 11.84 5.81
N ALA A 43 4.10 10.81 5.04
CA ALA A 43 3.72 9.42 5.29
C ALA A 43 4.10 8.96 6.69
N ARG A 44 5.32 9.31 7.13
CA ARG A 44 5.78 9.01 8.48
C ARG A 44 4.98 9.74 9.56
N ILE A 45 4.62 11.01 9.34
CA ILE A 45 3.81 11.81 10.28
C ILE A 45 2.41 11.20 10.41
N ILE A 46 1.77 10.90 9.27
CA ILE A 46 0.45 10.28 9.20
C ILE A 46 0.47 8.94 9.93
N GLY A 47 1.40 8.04 9.60
CA GLY A 47 1.51 6.74 10.26
C GLY A 47 1.68 6.84 11.78
N HIS A 48 2.48 7.80 12.27
CA HIS A 48 2.62 8.05 13.70
C HIS A 48 1.32 8.57 14.33
N ALA A 49 0.65 9.55 13.72
CA ALA A 49 -0.59 10.12 14.23
C ALA A 49 -1.72 9.08 14.25
N THR A 50 -1.86 8.29 13.18
CA THR A 50 -2.80 7.16 13.07
C THR A 50 -2.56 6.14 14.18
N LYS A 51 -1.29 5.79 14.44
CA LYS A 51 -0.92 4.87 15.53
C LYS A 51 -1.28 5.44 16.91
N GLU A 52 -0.99 6.71 17.18
CA GLU A 52 -1.32 7.37 18.45
C GLU A 52 -2.84 7.41 18.72
N ILE A 53 -3.65 7.60 17.67
CA ILE A 53 -5.11 7.49 17.75
C ILE A 53 -5.52 6.03 18.01
N ALA A 54 -4.95 5.07 17.28
CA ALA A 54 -5.28 3.65 17.42
C ALA A 54 -4.95 3.10 18.82
N LEU A 55 -3.85 3.55 19.45
CA LEU A 55 -3.48 3.18 20.83
C LEU A 55 -4.47 3.67 21.90
N GLN A 56 -5.20 4.75 21.60
CA GLN A 56 -6.20 5.34 22.49
C GLN A 56 -7.63 4.89 22.16
N ALA A 57 -7.83 4.28 20.99
CA ALA A 57 -9.10 3.76 20.52
C ALA A 57 -9.38 2.34 21.03
N ASN A 58 -10.63 1.90 20.90
CA ASN A 58 -10.93 0.47 21.01
C ASN A 58 -10.32 -0.29 19.81
N PRO A 59 -10.04 -1.61 19.93
CA PRO A 59 -9.33 -2.35 18.88
C PRO A 59 -9.99 -2.29 17.50
N THR A 60 -11.32 -2.38 17.42
CA THR A 60 -12.06 -2.33 16.15
C THR A 60 -11.96 -0.95 15.49
N PHE A 61 -12.16 0.13 16.25
CA PHE A 61 -12.07 1.50 15.75
C PHE A 61 -10.62 1.86 15.40
N GLY A 62 -9.66 1.43 16.21
CA GLY A 62 -8.23 1.58 15.91
C GLY A 62 -7.84 0.89 14.61
N GLY A 63 -8.35 -0.33 14.37
CA GLY A 63 -8.18 -1.04 13.10
C GLY A 63 -8.77 -0.30 11.90
N LEU A 64 -9.97 0.28 12.04
CA LEU A 64 -10.61 1.08 10.99
C LEU A 64 -9.83 2.38 10.69
N ILE A 65 -9.41 3.10 11.73
CA ILE A 65 -8.59 4.31 11.57
C ILE A 65 -7.26 3.97 10.88
N ASN A 66 -6.64 2.85 11.26
CA ASN A 66 -5.42 2.38 10.60
C ASN A 66 -5.66 2.02 9.13
N ALA A 67 -6.77 1.33 8.81
CA ALA A 67 -7.12 1.00 7.44
C ALA A 67 -7.30 2.24 6.55
N THR A 68 -8.04 3.23 7.04
CA THR A 68 -8.35 4.44 6.26
C THR A 68 -7.13 5.35 6.14
N PHE A 69 -6.51 5.68 7.26
CA PHE A 69 -5.43 6.67 7.29
C PHE A 69 -4.05 6.08 7.03
N GLY A 70 -3.88 4.77 7.15
CA GLY A 70 -2.67 4.07 6.71
C GLY A 70 -2.48 4.14 5.19
N ASN A 71 -3.59 4.11 4.43
CA ASN A 71 -3.58 4.18 2.96
C ASN A 71 -4.05 5.53 2.43
N VAL A 72 -4.03 6.60 3.24
CA VAL A 72 -4.59 7.89 2.82
C VAL A 72 -3.79 8.53 1.68
N ILE A 73 -2.48 8.24 1.60
CA ILE A 73 -1.62 8.76 0.53
C ILE A 73 -1.98 8.10 -0.79
N GLU A 74 -2.09 6.78 -0.79
CA GLU A 74 -2.56 5.97 -1.92
C GLU A 74 -3.94 6.44 -2.38
N LEU A 75 -4.89 6.55 -1.44
CA LEU A 75 -6.24 7.02 -1.73
C LEU A 75 -6.24 8.42 -2.33
N MET A 76 -5.43 9.34 -1.81
CA MET A 76 -5.37 10.72 -2.29
C MET A 76 -4.79 10.80 -3.71
N ILE A 77 -3.67 10.12 -3.96
CA ILE A 77 -3.04 10.08 -5.28
C ILE A 77 -3.98 9.41 -6.29
N ALA A 78 -4.58 8.28 -5.93
CA ALA A 78 -5.50 7.57 -6.81
C ALA A 78 -6.78 8.37 -7.07
N PHE A 79 -7.35 9.02 -6.05
CA PHE A 79 -8.51 9.88 -6.20
C PHE A 79 -8.23 11.07 -7.14
N LEU A 80 -7.10 11.76 -6.96
CA LEU A 80 -6.73 12.90 -7.80
C LEU A 80 -6.39 12.47 -9.23
N ALA A 81 -5.71 11.34 -9.40
CA ALA A 81 -5.45 10.74 -10.71
C ALA A 81 -6.77 10.40 -11.43
N LEU A 82 -7.70 9.76 -10.71
CA LEU A 82 -9.03 9.43 -11.23
C LEU A 82 -9.82 10.69 -11.60
N SER A 83 -9.76 11.75 -10.78
CA SER A 83 -10.43 13.03 -11.07
C SER A 83 -9.89 13.74 -12.32
N LYS A 84 -8.71 13.33 -12.80
CA LYS A 84 -8.05 13.83 -14.02
C LYS A 84 -8.17 12.85 -15.18
N GLY A 85 -8.88 11.73 -15.02
CA GLY A 85 -9.03 10.71 -16.05
C GLY A 85 -7.79 9.84 -16.27
N LEU A 86 -6.81 9.87 -15.35
CA LEU A 86 -5.59 9.06 -15.42
C LEU A 86 -5.85 7.64 -14.91
N ILE A 87 -6.74 6.90 -15.58
CA ILE A 87 -7.20 5.56 -15.15
C ILE A 87 -6.02 4.59 -15.11
N ASP A 88 -5.18 4.56 -16.15
CA ASP A 88 -3.99 3.69 -16.22
C ASP A 88 -3.05 3.91 -15.03
N LEU A 89 -2.90 5.16 -14.58
CA LEU A 89 -2.07 5.49 -13.41
C LEU A 89 -2.68 4.94 -12.12
N VAL A 90 -4.01 5.01 -11.98
CA VAL A 90 -4.75 4.49 -10.82
C VAL A 90 -4.58 2.98 -10.73
N GLU A 91 -4.89 2.26 -11.82
CA GLU A 91 -4.75 0.80 -11.93
C GLU A 91 -3.32 0.36 -11.62
N ALA A 92 -2.35 1.01 -12.28
CA ALA A 92 -0.94 0.77 -12.06
C ALA A 92 -0.52 0.98 -10.61
N SER A 93 -0.98 2.05 -9.95
CA SER A 93 -0.64 2.32 -8.56
C SER A 93 -1.20 1.25 -7.59
N ILE A 94 -2.40 0.72 -7.86
CA ILE A 94 -3.01 -0.37 -7.09
C ILE A 94 -2.19 -1.65 -7.23
N ILE A 95 -1.91 -2.07 -8.46
CA ILE A 95 -1.18 -3.29 -8.78
C ILE A 95 0.24 -3.23 -8.22
N GLY A 96 0.93 -2.11 -8.47
CA GLY A 96 2.26 -1.86 -7.96
C GLY A 96 2.32 -1.87 -6.44
N SER A 97 1.30 -1.35 -5.75
CA SER A 97 1.28 -1.34 -4.29
C SER A 97 1.01 -2.73 -3.72
N ILE A 98 0.10 -3.52 -4.30
CA ILE A 98 -0.12 -4.92 -3.92
C ILE A 98 1.16 -5.73 -4.12
N ILE A 99 1.71 -5.75 -5.34
CA ILE A 99 2.90 -6.51 -5.70
C ILE A 99 4.12 -6.03 -4.90
N GLY A 100 4.29 -4.72 -4.75
CA GLY A 100 5.36 -4.11 -3.99
C GLY A 100 5.29 -4.44 -2.50
N ASN A 101 4.11 -4.58 -1.91
CA ASN A 101 3.97 -4.93 -0.50
C ASN A 101 4.22 -6.42 -0.24
N ILE A 102 3.80 -7.32 -1.14
CA ILE A 102 4.00 -8.75 -0.92
C ILE A 102 5.34 -9.27 -1.42
N LEU A 103 5.92 -8.70 -2.47
CA LEU A 103 7.22 -9.14 -2.98
C LEU A 103 8.36 -8.27 -2.47
N LEU A 104 8.32 -6.95 -2.74
CA LEU A 104 9.44 -6.08 -2.42
C LEU A 104 9.58 -5.83 -0.92
N LEU A 105 8.50 -5.45 -0.23
CA LEU A 105 8.54 -5.15 1.21
C LEU A 105 8.87 -6.40 2.02
N ILE A 106 8.14 -7.50 1.84
CA ILE A 106 8.42 -8.76 2.53
C ILE A 106 9.81 -9.28 2.13
N GLY A 107 10.16 -9.25 0.84
CA GLY A 107 11.46 -9.70 0.35
C GLY A 107 12.64 -8.92 0.96
N LEU A 108 12.54 -7.59 1.04
CA LEU A 108 13.55 -6.76 1.71
C LEU A 108 13.65 -7.09 3.21
N SER A 109 12.52 -7.29 3.88
CA SER A 109 12.49 -7.66 5.30
C SER A 109 13.14 -9.02 5.54
N LEU A 110 12.80 -10.05 4.76
CA LEU A 110 13.41 -11.38 4.85
C LEU A 110 14.90 -11.36 4.52
N PHE A 111 15.29 -10.63 3.48
CA PHE A 111 16.69 -10.50 3.09
C PHE A 111 17.51 -9.84 4.20
N VAL A 112 17.13 -8.63 4.61
CA VAL A 112 17.90 -7.83 5.57
C VAL A 112 17.85 -8.45 6.99
N GLY A 113 16.71 -8.98 7.41
CA GLY A 113 16.59 -9.74 8.66
C GLY A 113 17.44 -11.00 8.64
N GLY A 114 17.42 -11.73 7.52
CA GLY A 114 18.16 -12.96 7.29
C GLY A 114 19.69 -12.79 7.23
N LEU A 115 20.19 -11.60 6.88
CA LEU A 115 21.63 -11.28 6.97
C LEU A 115 22.15 -11.29 8.41
N LYS A 116 21.27 -11.02 9.39
CA LYS A 116 21.61 -10.99 10.82
C LYS A 116 21.21 -12.27 11.54
N HIS A 117 20.09 -12.88 11.14
CA HIS A 117 19.51 -14.07 11.76
C HIS A 117 19.43 -15.19 10.74
N LYS A 118 20.05 -16.35 11.01
CA LYS A 118 20.10 -17.47 10.04
C LYS A 118 18.72 -17.96 9.60
N GLU A 119 17.78 -18.01 10.54
CA GLU A 119 16.37 -18.37 10.33
C GLU A 119 15.53 -17.51 11.29
N GLN A 120 14.39 -17.02 10.81
CA GLN A 120 13.40 -16.31 11.63
C GLN A 120 12.07 -17.05 11.56
N LYS A 121 11.29 -17.03 12.64
CA LYS A 121 10.00 -17.73 12.71
C LYS A 121 8.85 -16.74 12.78
N PHE A 122 7.73 -17.08 12.18
CA PHE A 122 6.49 -16.30 12.24
C PHE A 122 5.29 -17.19 12.52
N ASN A 123 4.17 -16.57 12.86
CA ASN A 123 2.92 -17.26 13.15
C ASN A 123 2.20 -17.67 11.84
N GLN A 124 2.32 -18.95 11.48
CA GLN A 124 1.68 -19.52 10.29
C GLN A 124 0.15 -19.31 10.24
N ASN A 125 -0.52 -19.34 11.39
CA ASN A 125 -1.99 -19.24 11.42
C ASN A 125 -2.44 -17.82 11.03
N SER A 126 -1.82 -16.79 11.61
CA SER A 126 -2.10 -15.39 11.27
C SER A 126 -1.84 -15.14 9.78
N VAL A 127 -0.64 -15.50 9.34
CA VAL A 127 -0.17 -15.27 7.97
C VAL A 127 -1.01 -16.08 6.96
N GLY A 128 -1.43 -17.29 7.31
CA GLY A 128 -2.29 -18.13 6.47
C GLY A 128 -3.69 -17.54 6.27
N VAL A 129 -4.31 -16.96 7.31
CA VAL A 129 -5.59 -16.26 7.19
C VAL A 129 -5.46 -15.04 6.28
N SER A 130 -4.44 -14.20 6.51
CA SER A 130 -4.17 -13.02 5.69
C SER A 130 -3.88 -13.39 4.22
N SER A 131 -3.07 -14.42 3.99
CA SER A 131 -2.76 -14.90 2.64
C SER A 131 -4.00 -15.41 1.91
N THR A 132 -4.88 -16.12 2.62
CA THR A 132 -6.17 -16.60 2.06
C THR A 132 -7.09 -15.43 1.70
N MET A 133 -7.20 -14.42 2.57
CA MET A 133 -7.96 -13.20 2.28
C MET A 133 -7.44 -12.50 1.02
N LEU A 134 -6.12 -12.44 0.86
CA LEU A 134 -5.51 -11.82 -0.32
C LEU A 134 -5.77 -12.62 -1.60
N ILE A 135 -5.77 -13.96 -1.55
CA ILE A 135 -6.17 -14.81 -2.70
C ILE A 135 -7.61 -14.50 -3.12
N ILE A 136 -8.54 -14.42 -2.17
CA ILE A 136 -9.94 -14.07 -2.43
C ILE A 136 -10.03 -12.67 -3.04
N ALA A 137 -9.23 -11.72 -2.54
CA ALA A 137 -9.18 -10.36 -3.07
C ALA A 137 -8.76 -10.34 -4.54
N ILE A 138 -7.63 -10.96 -4.88
CA ILE A 138 -7.13 -10.99 -6.27
C ILE A 138 -8.08 -11.77 -7.18
N ALA A 139 -8.68 -12.87 -6.69
CA ALA A 139 -9.72 -13.56 -7.44
C ALA A 139 -10.89 -12.61 -7.77
N GLY A 140 -11.38 -11.85 -6.78
CA GLY A 140 -12.41 -10.84 -7.01
C GLY A 140 -12.00 -9.78 -8.03
N LEU A 141 -10.78 -9.24 -7.93
CA LEU A 141 -10.26 -8.27 -8.90
C LEU A 141 -10.12 -8.84 -10.33
N ALA A 142 -9.86 -10.14 -10.47
CA ALA A 142 -9.70 -10.79 -11.76
C ALA A 142 -11.02 -11.11 -12.47
N ILE A 143 -12.12 -11.35 -11.73
CA ILE A 143 -13.40 -11.80 -12.31
C ILE A 143 -13.99 -10.81 -13.33
N PRO A 144 -14.08 -9.49 -13.08
CA PRO A 144 -14.64 -8.55 -14.04
C PRO A 144 -13.85 -8.51 -15.35
N THR A 145 -12.52 -8.62 -15.28
CA THR A 145 -11.66 -8.73 -16.45
C THR A 145 -11.86 -10.07 -17.18
N ALA A 146 -11.90 -11.19 -16.47
CA ALA A 146 -12.15 -12.49 -17.08
C ALA A 146 -13.51 -12.52 -17.80
N PHE A 147 -14.52 -11.86 -17.23
CA PHE A 147 -15.83 -11.72 -17.85
C PHE A 147 -15.79 -10.82 -19.10
N SER A 148 -15.07 -9.70 -19.07
CA SER A 148 -14.94 -8.82 -20.25
C SER A 148 -14.27 -9.53 -21.43
N LEU A 149 -13.29 -10.39 -21.17
CA LEU A 149 -12.60 -11.20 -22.17
C LEU A 149 -13.47 -12.26 -22.84
N THR A 150 -14.65 -12.59 -22.29
CA THR A 150 -15.59 -13.52 -22.96
C THR A 150 -16.19 -12.92 -24.23
N GLY A 151 -16.10 -11.60 -24.43
CA GLY A 151 -16.70 -10.90 -25.57
C GLY A 151 -18.23 -10.75 -25.52
N HIS A 152 -18.90 -11.26 -24.47
CA HIS A 152 -20.35 -11.18 -24.30
C HIS A 152 -20.80 -9.99 -23.45
N ALA A 153 -19.85 -9.23 -22.89
CA ALA A 153 -20.11 -8.19 -21.91
C ALA A 153 -20.23 -6.81 -22.57
N THR A 154 -21.31 -6.09 -22.29
CA THR A 154 -21.41 -4.66 -22.60
C THR A 154 -20.67 -3.82 -21.56
N GLY A 155 -20.24 -2.60 -21.89
CA GLY A 155 -19.58 -1.70 -20.93
C GLY A 155 -20.42 -1.48 -19.66
N ALA A 156 -21.75 -1.35 -19.80
CA ALA A 156 -22.66 -1.22 -18.66
C ALA A 156 -22.67 -2.47 -17.76
N GLN A 157 -22.62 -3.67 -18.34
CA GLN A 157 -22.53 -4.91 -17.56
C GLN A 157 -21.21 -5.01 -16.81
N ILE A 158 -20.09 -4.60 -17.43
CA ILE A 158 -18.78 -4.63 -16.77
C ILE A 158 -18.74 -3.64 -15.60
N GLN A 159 -19.33 -2.45 -15.76
CA GLN A 159 -19.49 -1.49 -14.67
C GLN A 159 -20.29 -2.07 -13.50
N ILE A 160 -21.48 -2.63 -13.77
CA ILE A 160 -22.33 -3.24 -12.73
C ILE A 160 -21.59 -4.38 -12.02
N ILE A 161 -20.91 -5.25 -12.76
CA ILE A 161 -20.13 -6.35 -12.17
C ILE A 161 -18.99 -5.81 -11.31
N SER A 162 -18.28 -4.78 -11.77
CA SER A 162 -17.20 -4.13 -11.01
C SER A 162 -17.72 -3.54 -9.69
N GLU A 163 -18.88 -2.89 -9.71
CA GLU A 163 -19.52 -2.33 -8.52
C GLU A 163 -19.98 -3.42 -7.54
N ILE A 164 -20.62 -4.48 -8.03
CA ILE A 164 -21.02 -5.62 -7.19
C ILE A 164 -19.80 -6.26 -6.54
N VAL A 165 -18.75 -6.52 -7.31
CA VAL A 165 -17.50 -7.09 -6.81
C VAL A 165 -16.88 -6.16 -5.77
N ALA A 166 -16.79 -4.86 -6.04
CA ALA A 166 -16.29 -3.88 -5.08
C ALA A 166 -17.04 -3.93 -3.74
N VAL A 167 -18.37 -3.98 -3.75
CA VAL A 167 -19.18 -4.10 -2.53
C VAL A 167 -18.90 -5.41 -1.79
N VAL A 168 -18.81 -6.54 -2.50
CA VAL A 168 -18.49 -7.84 -1.90
C VAL A 168 -17.10 -7.85 -1.26
N LEU A 169 -16.10 -7.25 -1.93
CA LEU A 169 -14.74 -7.12 -1.39
C LEU A 169 -14.71 -6.25 -0.14
N ALA A 170 -15.42 -5.11 -0.14
CA ALA A 170 -15.54 -4.23 1.03
C ALA A 170 -16.23 -4.92 2.22
N LEU A 171 -17.30 -5.69 1.97
CA LEU A 171 -17.95 -6.48 3.02
C LEU A 171 -17.04 -7.58 3.58
N THR A 172 -16.26 -8.21 2.71
CA THR A 172 -15.26 -9.22 3.09
C THR A 172 -14.16 -8.58 3.96
N TYR A 173 -13.74 -7.35 3.64
CA TYR A 173 -12.81 -6.60 4.48
C TYR A 173 -13.36 -6.34 5.88
N ILE A 174 -14.60 -5.86 5.98
CA ILE A 174 -15.27 -5.61 7.27
C ILE A 174 -15.38 -6.90 8.08
N ALA A 175 -15.76 -8.01 7.44
CA ALA A 175 -15.79 -9.32 8.09
C ALA A 175 -14.39 -9.74 8.59
N GLY A 176 -13.35 -9.51 7.80
CA GLY A 176 -11.95 -9.74 8.17
C GLY A 176 -11.47 -8.88 9.35
N LEU A 177 -11.90 -7.62 9.43
CA LEU A 177 -11.63 -6.76 10.60
C LEU A 177 -12.32 -7.28 11.85
N ILE A 178 -13.58 -7.72 11.76
CA ILE A 178 -14.30 -8.33 12.89
C ILE A 178 -13.65 -9.65 13.29
N PHE A 179 -13.18 -10.44 12.32
CA PHE A 179 -12.44 -11.67 12.56
C PHE A 179 -11.18 -11.39 13.37
N SER A 180 -10.33 -10.49 12.88
CA SER A 180 -9.00 -10.21 13.43
C SER A 180 -9.07 -9.50 14.79
N PHE A 181 -9.97 -8.53 14.96
CA PHE A 181 -10.00 -7.69 16.17
C PHE A 181 -10.99 -8.14 17.24
N LYS A 182 -11.97 -9.00 16.93
CA LYS A 182 -13.03 -9.40 17.87
C LYS A 182 -13.10 -10.91 18.10
N THR A 183 -13.30 -11.71 17.05
CA THR A 183 -13.62 -13.13 17.24
C THR A 183 -12.39 -14.03 17.36
N HIS A 184 -11.33 -13.73 16.62
CA HIS A 184 -10.12 -14.56 16.52
C HIS A 184 -8.84 -13.77 16.84
N LYS A 185 -8.95 -12.80 17.75
CA LYS A 185 -7.81 -11.99 18.20
C LYS A 185 -6.58 -12.81 18.61
N HIS A 186 -6.80 -14.00 19.19
CA HIS A 186 -5.73 -14.90 19.60
C HIS A 186 -4.83 -15.39 18.44
N LEU A 187 -5.31 -15.36 17.19
CA LEU A 187 -4.51 -15.72 16.03
C LEU A 187 -3.55 -14.59 15.62
N PHE A 188 -3.92 -13.33 15.87
CA PHE A 188 -3.19 -12.12 15.44
C PHE A 188 -2.40 -11.45 16.58
N ASP A 189 -2.55 -11.93 17.82
CA ASP A 189 -1.68 -11.51 18.92
C ASP A 189 -0.27 -12.10 18.69
N ALA A 190 0.64 -11.29 18.14
CA ALA A 190 2.07 -11.58 18.14
C ALA A 190 2.60 -11.74 19.59
N SER A 191 3.61 -12.59 19.76
CA SER A 191 4.23 -13.09 21.02
C SER A 191 4.10 -12.22 22.29
N ASP A 192 3.90 -12.85 23.45
CA ASP A 192 3.72 -12.21 24.77
C ASP A 192 4.84 -11.23 25.17
N ASP A 193 6.04 -11.33 24.59
CA ASP A 193 7.14 -10.37 24.75
C ASP A 193 6.79 -8.95 24.24
N ILE A 194 5.82 -8.82 23.33
CA ILE A 194 5.32 -7.54 22.80
C ILE A 194 4.23 -6.95 23.72
N LYS A 195 3.45 -7.78 24.42
CA LYS A 195 2.47 -7.31 25.42
C LYS A 195 3.14 -6.64 26.62
N ALA A 196 4.39 -7.01 26.94
CA ALA A 196 5.21 -6.35 27.95
C ALA A 196 5.66 -4.93 27.53
N ALA A 197 5.68 -4.66 26.21
CA ALA A 197 5.95 -3.35 25.63
C ALA A 197 4.68 -2.73 25.02
N LYS A 198 3.59 -2.64 25.81
CA LYS A 198 2.47 -1.74 25.47
C LYS A 198 3.03 -0.33 25.34
N GLU A 199 3.38 0.07 24.13
CA GLU A 199 3.70 1.45 23.80
C GLU A 199 2.52 2.29 24.25
N LYS A 200 2.78 3.13 25.26
CA LYS A 200 1.79 4.07 25.75
C LYS A 200 1.70 5.20 24.73
N PRO A 201 0.50 5.75 24.50
CA PRO A 201 0.37 6.94 23.67
C PRO A 201 1.24 8.05 24.25
N THR A 202 2.00 8.70 23.39
CA THR A 202 2.91 9.78 23.76
C THR A 202 2.23 11.15 23.68
N ILE A 203 1.15 11.25 22.89
CA ILE A 203 0.37 12.47 22.69
C ILE A 203 -1.13 12.20 22.89
N SER A 204 -1.89 13.24 23.23
CA SER A 204 -3.35 13.10 23.37
C SER A 204 -4.02 12.87 22.01
N MET A 205 -5.15 12.15 22.02
CA MET A 205 -5.93 11.85 20.83
C MET A 205 -6.30 13.10 20.01
N GLN A 206 -6.61 14.23 20.66
CA GLN A 206 -6.91 15.49 19.99
C GLN A 206 -5.70 16.06 19.23
N LYS A 207 -4.50 16.00 19.84
CA LYS A 207 -3.27 16.44 19.19
C LYS A 207 -2.91 15.52 18.02
N ALA A 208 -3.06 14.21 18.20
CA ALA A 208 -2.85 13.25 17.12
C ALA A 208 -3.82 13.49 15.94
N ALA A 209 -5.11 13.72 16.23
CA ALA A 209 -6.11 14.04 15.20
C ALA A 209 -5.80 15.35 14.45
N LEU A 210 -5.35 16.39 15.15
CA LEU A 210 -4.95 17.66 14.52
C LEU A 210 -3.72 17.47 13.61
N ILE A 211 -2.70 16.74 14.07
CA ILE A 211 -1.51 16.43 13.28
C ILE A 211 -1.90 15.63 12.04
N LEU A 212 -2.77 14.62 12.20
CA LEU A 212 -3.27 13.80 11.11
C LEU A 212 -4.00 14.65 10.06
N LEU A 213 -4.88 15.55 10.49
CA LEU A 213 -5.62 16.45 9.60
C LEU A 213 -4.67 17.36 8.79
N ILE A 214 -3.73 18.02 9.47
CA ILE A 214 -2.76 18.93 8.81
C ILE A 214 -1.90 18.16 7.81
N ALA A 215 -1.39 16.99 8.20
CA ALA A 215 -0.56 16.17 7.32
C ALA A 215 -1.36 15.64 6.12
N THR A 216 -2.63 15.27 6.31
CA THR A 216 -3.52 14.83 5.21
C THR A 216 -3.77 15.97 4.21
N ILE A 217 -3.99 17.20 4.68
CA ILE A 217 -4.14 18.36 3.80
C ILE A 217 -2.85 18.63 3.03
N ALA A 218 -1.69 18.56 3.69
CA ALA A 218 -0.40 18.72 3.02
C ALA A 218 -0.19 17.65 1.94
N VAL A 219 -0.51 16.39 2.24
CA VAL A 219 -0.47 15.30 1.25
C VAL A 219 -1.41 15.57 0.08
N ALA A 220 -2.59 16.13 0.31
CA ALA A 220 -3.51 16.48 -0.78
C ALA A 220 -2.88 17.47 -1.77
N PHE A 221 -2.22 18.53 -1.27
CA PHE A 221 -1.49 19.48 -2.12
C PHE A 221 -0.31 18.81 -2.85
N GLU A 222 0.51 18.02 -2.15
CA GLU A 222 1.64 17.33 -2.78
C GLU A 222 1.18 16.30 -3.82
N SER A 223 0.07 15.61 -3.57
CA SER A 223 -0.51 14.65 -4.50
C SER A 223 -1.05 15.35 -5.74
N GLU A 224 -1.66 16.54 -5.59
CA GLU A 224 -2.16 17.33 -6.71
C GLU A 224 -1.01 17.78 -7.63
N PHE A 225 0.06 18.32 -7.02
CA PHE A 225 1.27 18.68 -7.74
C PHE A 225 1.90 17.46 -8.42
N LEU A 226 2.05 16.35 -7.71
CA LEU A 226 2.61 15.12 -8.27
C LEU A 226 1.82 14.62 -9.49
N VAL A 227 0.51 14.40 -9.31
CA VAL A 227 -0.36 13.82 -10.33
C VAL A 227 -0.44 14.74 -11.56
N SER A 228 -0.47 16.06 -11.37
CA SER A 228 -0.51 17.03 -12.48
C SER A 228 0.69 16.94 -13.43
N GLN A 229 1.83 16.42 -12.97
CA GLN A 229 3.05 16.32 -13.77
C GLN A 229 3.23 14.96 -14.43
N VAL A 230 2.47 13.93 -14.04
CA VAL A 230 2.72 12.53 -14.46
C VAL A 230 2.78 12.39 -15.97
N GLU A 231 1.83 12.93 -16.72
CA GLU A 231 1.79 12.80 -18.18
C GLU A 231 3.01 13.44 -18.85
N GLN A 232 3.37 14.64 -18.42
CA GLN A 232 4.52 15.36 -18.97
C GLN A 232 5.83 14.65 -18.64
N ILE A 233 5.94 14.10 -17.42
CA ILE A 233 7.11 13.32 -17.03
C ILE A 233 7.20 12.05 -17.87
N ALA A 234 6.12 11.28 -17.98
CA ALA A 234 6.05 10.08 -18.81
C ALA A 234 6.61 10.33 -20.23
N LEU A 235 6.15 11.41 -20.87
CA LEU A 235 6.62 11.82 -22.19
C LEU A 235 8.10 12.25 -22.20
N SER A 236 8.54 13.02 -21.21
CA SER A 236 9.90 13.59 -21.18
C SER A 236 11.02 12.56 -21.00
N ILE A 237 10.76 11.51 -20.21
CA ILE A 237 11.74 10.45 -19.91
C ILE A 237 11.47 9.16 -20.68
N GLY A 238 10.41 9.12 -21.50
CA GLY A 238 10.10 8.00 -22.38
C GLY A 238 9.65 6.75 -21.62
N ILE A 239 8.85 6.91 -20.57
CA ILE A 239 8.24 5.80 -19.82
C ILE A 239 6.72 5.94 -19.80
N THR A 240 6.00 4.84 -19.56
CA THR A 240 4.53 4.85 -19.53
C THR A 240 3.99 5.36 -18.19
N GLN A 241 2.75 5.90 -18.20
CA GLN A 241 2.03 6.23 -16.96
C GLN A 241 1.87 4.98 -16.09
N MET A 242 1.70 3.83 -16.73
CA MET A 242 1.67 2.52 -16.08
C MET A 242 2.96 2.23 -15.31
N PHE A 243 4.14 2.40 -15.91
CA PHE A 243 5.40 2.20 -15.20
C PHE A 243 5.57 3.18 -14.03
N ILE A 244 5.16 4.45 -14.20
CA ILE A 244 5.16 5.45 -13.11
C ILE A 244 4.28 4.97 -11.96
N GLY A 245 3.06 4.51 -12.23
CA GLY A 245 2.14 4.03 -11.20
C GLY A 245 2.67 2.78 -10.48
N VAL A 246 3.05 1.76 -11.24
CA VAL A 246 3.45 0.44 -10.70
C VAL A 246 4.73 0.53 -9.87
N VAL A 247 5.67 1.39 -10.26
CA VAL A 247 6.99 1.48 -9.61
C VAL A 247 7.09 2.70 -8.73
N ILE A 248 6.99 3.89 -9.32
CA ILE A 248 7.36 5.13 -8.63
C ILE A 248 6.32 5.43 -7.55
N ILE A 249 5.04 5.52 -7.92
CA ILE A 249 3.96 5.85 -6.99
C ILE A 249 3.86 4.78 -5.89
N ALA A 250 3.78 3.50 -6.27
CA ALA A 250 3.67 2.39 -5.31
C ALA A 250 4.85 2.27 -4.33
N ILE A 251 6.07 2.67 -4.75
CA ILE A 251 7.22 2.71 -3.84
C ILE A 251 7.07 3.86 -2.84
N VAL A 252 6.76 5.06 -3.34
CA VAL A 252 6.74 6.30 -2.57
C VAL A 252 5.67 6.28 -1.50
N THR A 253 4.45 5.83 -1.83
CA THR A 253 3.33 5.85 -0.89
C THR A 253 3.58 4.95 0.33
N ASN A 254 4.22 3.80 0.11
CA ASN A 254 4.47 2.78 1.13
C ASN A 254 5.91 2.80 1.71
N ILE A 255 6.71 3.84 1.44
CA ILE A 255 8.13 3.84 1.83
C ILE A 255 8.35 3.82 3.36
N ALA A 256 7.47 4.49 4.11
CA ALA A 256 7.55 4.54 5.57
C ALA A 256 7.24 3.17 6.19
N GLU A 257 6.24 2.46 5.65
CA GLU A 257 5.91 1.09 6.07
C GLU A 257 7.04 0.11 5.74
N LYS A 258 7.62 0.22 4.53
CA LYS A 258 8.79 -0.58 4.12
C LYS A 258 9.97 -0.42 5.07
N ALA A 259 10.30 0.82 5.43
CA ALA A 259 11.39 1.10 6.37
C ALA A 259 11.13 0.51 7.77
N ASN A 260 9.90 0.61 8.28
CA ASN A 260 9.51 0.04 9.57
C ASN A 260 9.51 -1.50 9.54
N SER A 261 9.01 -2.10 8.45
CA SER A 261 9.01 -3.55 8.28
C SER A 261 10.42 -4.12 8.28
N VAL A 262 11.35 -3.52 7.52
CA VAL A 262 12.77 -3.92 7.54
C VAL A 262 13.39 -3.74 8.93
N HIS A 263 13.03 -2.65 9.63
CA HIS A 263 13.50 -2.42 10.99
C HIS A 263 13.06 -3.54 11.97
N PHE A 264 11.79 -3.97 11.91
CA PHE A 264 11.30 -5.07 12.73
C PHE A 264 11.97 -6.41 12.40
N ALA A 265 12.23 -6.68 11.13
CA ALA A 265 12.94 -7.87 10.70
C ALA A 265 14.34 -7.98 11.33
N ILE A 266 15.11 -6.87 11.34
CA ILE A 266 16.44 -6.79 11.98
C ILE A 266 16.37 -7.03 13.50
N GLN A 267 15.25 -6.66 14.13
CA GLN A 267 14.98 -6.87 15.56
C GLN A 267 14.50 -8.29 15.89
N ASN A 268 14.52 -9.20 14.91
CA ASN A 268 13.98 -10.55 15.05
C ASN A 268 12.45 -10.62 15.24
N LYS A 269 11.72 -9.62 14.75
CA LYS A 269 10.25 -9.54 14.78
C LYS A 269 9.68 -9.63 13.36
N ILE A 270 9.97 -10.74 12.69
CA ILE A 270 9.62 -10.91 11.27
C ILE A 270 8.13 -11.13 11.03
N ASP A 271 7.43 -11.66 12.04
CA ASP A 271 5.98 -11.77 12.08
C ASP A 271 5.30 -10.42 11.80
N LEU A 272 5.73 -9.36 12.49
CA LEU A 272 5.24 -8.00 12.26
C LEU A 272 5.56 -7.52 10.85
N SER A 273 6.75 -7.82 10.32
CA SER A 273 7.17 -7.40 8.99
C SER A 273 6.30 -8.01 7.89
N ILE A 274 6.00 -9.31 8.00
CA ILE A 274 5.15 -10.05 7.06
C ILE A 274 3.70 -9.57 7.20
N GLU A 275 3.21 -9.39 8.43
CA GLU A 275 1.85 -8.92 8.67
C GLU A 275 1.62 -7.50 8.13
N ILE A 276 2.59 -6.59 8.25
CA ILE A 276 2.53 -5.26 7.62
C ILE A 276 2.35 -5.39 6.10
N GLY A 277 3.19 -6.21 5.44
CA GLY A 277 3.12 -6.39 3.98
C GLY A 277 1.80 -6.99 3.51
N LEU A 278 1.35 -8.07 4.16
CA LEU A 278 0.08 -8.72 3.82
C LEU A 278 -1.12 -7.83 4.12
N SER A 279 -1.16 -7.19 5.29
CA SER A 279 -2.26 -6.32 5.69
C SER A 279 -2.40 -5.11 4.77
N SER A 280 -1.29 -4.48 4.38
CA SER A 280 -1.29 -3.36 3.44
C SER A 280 -1.82 -3.79 2.06
N ALA A 281 -1.38 -4.94 1.52
CA ALA A 281 -1.91 -5.49 0.27
C ALA A 281 -3.42 -5.83 0.36
N ILE A 282 -3.88 -6.41 1.47
CA ILE A 282 -5.29 -6.72 1.73
C ILE A 282 -6.12 -5.43 1.78
N GLN A 283 -5.62 -4.40 2.47
CA GLN A 283 -6.29 -3.10 2.56
C GLN A 283 -6.43 -2.45 1.19
N ILE A 284 -5.39 -2.52 0.36
CA ILE A 284 -5.46 -1.99 -1.01
C ILE A 284 -6.55 -2.73 -1.80
N ALA A 285 -6.49 -4.07 -1.84
CA ALA A 285 -7.38 -4.88 -2.66
C ALA A 285 -8.84 -4.91 -2.17
N LEU A 286 -9.06 -4.95 -0.85
CA LEU A 286 -10.39 -5.11 -0.25
C LEU A 286 -11.01 -3.81 0.29
N PHE A 287 -10.26 -2.71 0.35
CA PHE A 287 -10.78 -1.43 0.83
C PHE A 287 -10.51 -0.28 -0.14
N VAL A 288 -9.24 -0.01 -0.50
CA VAL A 288 -8.89 1.12 -1.39
C VAL A 288 -9.56 0.97 -2.75
N VAL A 289 -9.43 -0.20 -3.37
CA VAL A 289 -10.04 -0.47 -4.68
C VAL A 289 -11.56 -0.32 -4.65
N PRO A 290 -12.31 -0.96 -3.72
CA PRO A 290 -13.74 -0.72 -3.59
C PRO A 290 -14.13 0.74 -3.40
N VAL A 291 -13.40 1.48 -2.57
CA VAL A 291 -13.66 2.92 -2.36
C VAL A 291 -13.49 3.68 -3.68
N LEU A 292 -12.44 3.41 -4.46
CA LEU A 292 -12.21 4.07 -5.74
C LEU A 292 -13.32 3.76 -6.77
N VAL A 293 -13.76 2.50 -6.87
CA VAL A 293 -14.88 2.11 -7.75
C VAL A 293 -16.15 2.87 -7.38
N LEU A 294 -16.51 2.89 -6.10
CA LEU A 294 -17.73 3.55 -5.63
C LEU A 294 -17.66 5.08 -5.74
N VAL A 295 -16.49 5.68 -5.49
CA VAL A 295 -16.31 7.13 -5.57
C VAL A 295 -16.25 7.61 -7.03
N SER A 296 -15.82 6.77 -7.97
CA SER A 296 -15.73 7.11 -9.40
C SER A 296 -17.03 7.68 -9.96
N HIS A 297 -18.18 7.18 -9.51
CA HIS A 297 -19.50 7.67 -9.92
C HIS A 297 -19.71 9.16 -9.65
N PHE A 298 -19.12 9.69 -8.59
CA PHE A 298 -19.21 11.11 -8.24
C PHE A 298 -18.19 11.99 -8.99
N LEU A 299 -17.18 11.38 -9.61
CA LEU A 299 -16.10 12.07 -10.32
C LEU A 299 -16.36 12.21 -11.82
N ASN A 300 -17.49 11.72 -12.33
CA ASN A 300 -17.82 11.61 -13.77
C ASN A 300 -16.85 10.73 -14.58
N TYR A 301 -16.05 9.89 -13.91
CA TYR A 301 -15.19 8.88 -14.54
C TYR A 301 -15.68 7.50 -14.13
N GLN A 302 -15.64 6.54 -15.06
CA GLN A 302 -16.00 5.15 -14.77
C GLN A 302 -14.73 4.38 -14.43
N PHE A 303 -14.49 4.14 -13.14
CA PHE A 303 -13.42 3.26 -12.70
C PHE A 303 -13.97 1.83 -12.59
N THR A 304 -13.58 0.99 -13.54
CA THR A 304 -13.93 -0.44 -13.57
C THR A 304 -12.79 -1.31 -13.06
N LEU A 305 -13.09 -2.54 -12.65
CA LEU A 305 -12.08 -3.53 -12.27
C LEU A 305 -11.55 -4.31 -13.49
N ILE A 306 -11.25 -3.58 -14.56
CA ILE A 306 -10.63 -4.15 -15.76
C ILE A 306 -9.13 -3.91 -15.64
N PHE A 307 -8.38 -4.99 -15.54
CA PHE A 307 -6.92 -4.96 -15.54
C PHE A 307 -6.42 -5.66 -16.80
N SER A 308 -5.15 -5.45 -17.16
CA SER A 308 -4.57 -6.24 -18.24
C SER A 308 -4.38 -7.70 -17.81
N VAL A 309 -4.36 -8.61 -18.79
CA VAL A 309 -4.10 -10.05 -18.53
C VAL A 309 -2.75 -10.23 -17.83
N PHE A 310 -1.77 -9.43 -18.21
CA PHE A 310 -0.45 -9.45 -17.59
C PHE A 310 -0.51 -9.05 -16.10
N GLU A 311 -1.25 -7.99 -15.77
CA GLU A 311 -1.41 -7.53 -14.38
C GLU A 311 -2.07 -8.57 -13.49
N ILE A 312 -3.12 -9.23 -13.98
CA ILE A 312 -3.81 -10.30 -13.23
C ILE A 312 -2.86 -11.46 -12.98
N ILE A 313 -2.13 -11.90 -14.00
CA ILE A 313 -1.16 -12.98 -13.86
C ILE A 313 -0.04 -12.59 -12.88
N ALA A 314 0.48 -11.37 -12.98
CA ALA A 314 1.53 -10.87 -12.09
C ALA A 314 1.06 -10.83 -10.62
N MET A 315 -0.13 -10.29 -10.35
CA MET A 315 -0.72 -10.28 -9.00
C MET A 315 -0.98 -11.70 -8.49
N PHE A 316 -1.56 -12.57 -9.31
CA PHE A 316 -1.87 -13.95 -8.92
C PHE A 316 -0.60 -14.74 -8.59
N LEU A 317 0.43 -14.66 -9.43
CA LEU A 317 1.73 -15.30 -9.19
C LEU A 317 2.38 -14.77 -7.92
N ALA A 318 2.37 -13.45 -7.71
CA ALA A 318 2.95 -12.84 -6.53
C ALA A 318 2.28 -13.34 -5.24
N VAL A 319 0.94 -13.41 -5.22
CA VAL A 319 0.19 -13.94 -4.07
C VAL A 319 0.45 -15.43 -3.85
N MET A 320 0.53 -16.22 -4.91
CA MET A 320 0.83 -17.66 -4.81
C MET A 320 2.21 -17.92 -4.22
N ILE A 321 3.23 -17.17 -4.64
CA ILE A 321 4.59 -17.30 -4.12
C ILE A 321 4.63 -16.96 -2.63
N VAL A 322 4.01 -15.85 -2.22
CA VAL A 322 3.98 -15.46 -0.80
C VAL A 322 3.20 -16.47 0.04
N ASN A 323 2.07 -16.98 -0.47
CA ASN A 323 1.29 -18.00 0.24
C ASN A 323 2.08 -19.31 0.42
N TYR A 324 2.84 -19.72 -0.60
CA TYR A 324 3.70 -20.90 -0.52
C TYR A 324 4.83 -20.72 0.49
N LEU A 325 5.53 -19.58 0.46
CA LEU A 325 6.58 -19.25 1.42
C LEU A 325 6.04 -19.12 2.86
N SER A 326 4.77 -18.74 3.00
CA SER A 326 4.14 -18.58 4.31
C SER A 326 3.76 -19.91 4.98
N ALA A 327 3.83 -21.04 4.25
CA ALA A 327 3.30 -22.32 4.70
C ALA A 327 4.18 -23.04 5.74
N ASP A 328 5.49 -22.78 5.76
CA ASP A 328 6.44 -23.50 6.62
C ASP A 328 6.77 -22.76 7.94
N GLY A 329 6.29 -21.52 8.12
CA GLY A 329 6.40 -20.71 9.34
C GLY A 329 7.80 -20.21 9.67
N LYS A 330 8.72 -20.33 8.71
CA LYS A 330 10.11 -19.97 8.87
C LYS A 330 10.54 -19.17 7.65
N CYS A 331 11.55 -18.34 7.80
CA CYS A 331 12.12 -17.67 6.66
C CYS A 331 13.61 -17.42 6.80
N ASN A 332 14.24 -17.19 5.64
CA ASN A 332 15.68 -16.94 5.53
C ASN A 332 15.99 -15.86 4.47
N TRP A 333 17.27 -15.47 4.38
CA TRP A 333 17.70 -14.43 3.46
C TRP A 333 17.53 -14.81 1.98
N LEU A 334 17.61 -16.10 1.64
CA LEU A 334 17.51 -16.58 0.26
C LEU A 334 16.09 -16.39 -0.28
N GLU A 335 15.08 -16.72 0.52
CA GLU A 335 13.68 -16.44 0.19
C GLU A 335 13.43 -14.95 -0.01
N GLY A 336 14.08 -14.10 0.81
CA GLY A 336 14.05 -12.66 0.62
C GLY A 336 14.58 -12.22 -0.75
N ILE A 337 15.72 -12.75 -1.18
CA ILE A 337 16.26 -12.49 -2.52
C ILE A 337 15.33 -13.04 -3.61
N GLN A 338 14.75 -14.22 -3.44
CA GLN A 338 13.84 -14.80 -4.42
C GLN A 338 12.61 -13.92 -4.63
N LEU A 339 12.02 -13.38 -3.56
CA LEU A 339 10.91 -12.42 -3.64
C LEU A 339 11.32 -11.14 -4.36
N ILE A 340 12.49 -10.57 -4.03
CA ILE A 340 13.03 -9.39 -4.73
C ILE A 340 13.29 -9.69 -6.20
N ALA A 341 13.82 -10.87 -6.54
CA ALA A 341 14.08 -11.27 -7.91
C ALA A 341 12.79 -11.37 -8.73
N VAL A 342 11.73 -11.97 -8.17
CA VAL A 342 10.41 -12.02 -8.80
C VAL A 342 9.85 -10.62 -9.02
N TYR A 343 9.96 -9.73 -8.02
CA TYR A 343 9.57 -8.33 -8.15
C TYR A 343 10.31 -7.65 -9.32
N LEU A 344 11.64 -7.78 -9.39
CA LEU A 344 12.44 -7.16 -10.45
C LEU A 344 12.08 -7.71 -11.84
N ILE A 345 11.81 -9.02 -11.96
CA ILE A 345 11.36 -9.63 -13.22
C ILE A 345 10.02 -9.03 -13.67
N ILE A 346 9.04 -8.94 -12.75
CA ILE A 346 7.72 -8.37 -13.04
C ILE A 346 7.84 -6.90 -13.45
N ILE A 347 8.59 -6.09 -12.69
CA ILE A 347 8.76 -4.67 -12.99
C ILE A 347 9.50 -4.44 -14.31
N THR A 348 10.45 -5.30 -14.67
CA THR A 348 11.13 -5.22 -15.97
C THR A 348 10.14 -5.41 -17.12
N ALA A 349 9.16 -6.30 -16.99
CA ALA A 349 8.11 -6.44 -18.00
C ALA A 349 7.18 -5.22 -18.06
N PHE A 350 6.79 -4.65 -16.91
CA PHE A 350 6.02 -3.40 -16.86
C PHE A 350 6.75 -2.20 -17.49
N TYR A 351 8.08 -2.21 -17.58
CA TYR A 351 8.82 -1.15 -18.25
C TYR A 351 8.55 -1.08 -19.77
N PHE A 352 8.21 -2.22 -20.38
CA PHE A 352 7.99 -2.32 -21.82
C PHE A 352 6.51 -2.22 -22.23
N ILE A 353 5.60 -2.06 -21.27
CA ILE A 353 4.15 -1.97 -21.49
C ILE A 353 3.68 -0.56 -21.15
#